data_AF-A0A371BG92-F1
#
_entry.id   AF-A0A371BG92-F1
#
_cell.length_a   1.000
_cell.length_b   1.000
_cell.length_c   1.000
_cell.angle_alpha   90.00
_cell.angle_beta   90.00
_cell.angle_gamma   90.00
#
_symmetry.space_group_name_H-M   'P 1'
#
loop_
_entity.id
_entity.type
_entity.pdbx_description
1 polymer ?
#
loop_
_entity_poly.entity_id
_entity_poly.type
_entity_poly.pdbx_seq_one_letter_code
_entity_poly.pdbx_strand_id
1 'polypeptide(L)'
;MESAEDLAGFFEEEEFATPARYTAPTPGASPVSCSVIVDRGQGRATLDNARQPVGALDRKIQAPNPLLTKVERDGLFELLDSATPPNVVETLKVVGYPKRDESGVWWHVDVVIVD
;
A
#
# COMPACT_ATOMS: atom_id res chain seq x y z
N MET A 1 -4.65 40.80 -2.69
CA MET A 1 -4.59 40.00 -1.45
C MET A 1 -5.03 38.62 -1.88
N GLU A 2 -4.06 37.84 -2.37
CA GLU A 2 -4.27 36.52 -2.95
C GLU A 2 -3.55 35.56 -2.00
N SER A 3 -4.31 34.65 -1.37
CA SER A 3 -3.86 33.84 -0.26
C SER A 3 -2.87 32.77 -0.71
N ALA A 4 -1.67 32.77 -0.12
CA ALA A 4 -0.62 31.78 -0.33
C ALA A 4 -0.86 30.46 0.42
N GLU A 5 -2.09 30.20 0.86
CA GLU A 5 -2.46 29.08 1.73
C GLU A 5 -3.07 27.90 0.95
N ASP A 6 -3.34 28.06 -0.36
CA ASP A 6 -4.04 27.06 -1.18
C ASP A 6 -3.11 26.05 -1.90
N LEU A 7 -1.79 26.25 -1.85
CA LEU A 7 -0.82 25.44 -2.61
C LEU A 7 0.01 24.44 -1.78
N ALA A 8 -0.07 24.49 -0.45
CA ALA A 8 0.73 23.63 0.42
C ALA A 8 0.04 22.28 0.77
N GLY A 9 -1.22 22.08 0.39
CA GLY A 9 -2.01 20.91 0.83
C GLY A 9 -2.06 19.71 -0.11
N PHE A 10 -1.58 19.85 -1.37
CA PHE A 10 -1.81 18.84 -2.42
C PHE A 10 -0.55 18.18 -2.98
N PHE A 11 0.64 18.70 -2.65
CA PHE A 11 1.89 18.26 -3.29
C PHE A 11 2.75 17.29 -2.48
N GLU A 12 2.49 17.10 -1.17
CA GLU A 12 3.40 16.30 -0.34
C GLU A 12 3.04 14.81 -0.26
N GLU A 13 1.81 14.38 -0.59
CA GLU A 13 1.40 12.96 -0.46
C GLU A 13 1.43 12.18 -1.79
N GLU A 14 1.18 12.84 -2.92
CA GLU A 14 1.22 12.20 -4.25
C GLU A 14 2.66 11.85 -4.71
N GLU A 15 3.68 12.51 -4.15
CA GLU A 15 5.08 12.27 -4.52
C GLU A 15 5.63 10.95 -3.95
N PHE A 16 4.99 10.40 -2.91
CA PHE A 16 5.37 9.11 -2.28
C PHE A 16 4.47 7.95 -2.66
N ALA A 17 3.36 8.21 -3.36
CA ALA A 17 2.41 7.20 -3.77
C ALA A 17 2.93 6.44 -5.01
N THR A 18 3.15 5.14 -4.87
CA THR A 18 3.55 4.26 -5.96
C THR A 18 2.29 3.73 -6.67
N PRO A 19 2.18 3.80 -8.00
CA PRO A 19 1.07 3.19 -8.72
C PRO A 19 1.10 1.67 -8.49
N ALA A 20 -0.07 1.07 -8.27
CA ALA A 20 -0.19 -0.35 -7.98
C ALA A 20 -1.47 -0.95 -8.55
N ARG A 21 -1.54 -2.29 -8.57
CA ARG A 21 -2.76 -3.05 -8.82
C ARG A 21 -3.03 -3.97 -7.68
N TYR A 22 -4.25 -3.92 -7.16
CA TYR A 22 -4.72 -4.87 -6.16
C TYR A 22 -5.53 -5.98 -6.82
N THR A 23 -5.17 -7.23 -6.53
CA THR A 23 -5.93 -8.42 -6.93
C THR A 23 -6.40 -9.14 -5.68
N ALA A 24 -7.73 -9.28 -5.53
CA ALA A 24 -8.30 -10.03 -4.42
C ALA A 24 -7.97 -11.53 -4.53
N PRO A 25 -7.90 -12.28 -3.41
CA PRO A 25 -7.59 -13.72 -3.40
C PRO A 25 -8.73 -14.59 -3.98
N THR A 26 -9.78 -13.98 -4.53
CA THR A 26 -10.93 -14.69 -5.08
C THR A 26 -10.64 -15.07 -6.54
N PRO A 27 -10.85 -16.34 -6.95
CA PRO A 27 -10.62 -16.76 -8.33
C PRO A 27 -11.49 -15.94 -9.30
N GLY A 28 -10.85 -15.39 -10.34
CA GLY A 28 -11.50 -14.53 -11.33
C GLY A 28 -11.70 -13.07 -10.90
N ALA A 29 -11.13 -12.64 -9.77
CA ALA A 29 -11.11 -11.24 -9.40
C ALA A 29 -10.31 -10.41 -10.42
N SER A 30 -10.92 -9.34 -10.91
CA SER A 30 -10.23 -8.38 -11.78
C SER A 30 -9.30 -7.49 -10.95
N PRO A 31 -8.07 -7.21 -11.42
CA PRO A 31 -7.17 -6.29 -10.75
C PRO A 31 -7.75 -4.88 -10.73
N VAL A 32 -7.63 -4.20 -9.59
CA VAL A 32 -8.06 -2.81 -9.38
C VAL A 32 -6.82 -1.93 -9.30
N SER A 33 -6.68 -1.00 -10.24
CA SER A 33 -5.62 0.00 -10.18
C SER A 33 -5.82 0.90 -8.96
N CYS A 34 -4.78 1.12 -8.18
CA CYS A 34 -4.74 2.00 -7.02
C CYS A 34 -3.37 2.68 -6.94
N SER A 35 -3.24 3.65 -6.07
CA SER A 35 -1.94 4.12 -5.62
C SER A 35 -1.72 3.58 -4.22
N VAL A 36 -0.47 3.32 -3.85
CA VAL A 36 -0.12 2.87 -2.50
C VAL A 36 1.10 3.59 -1.98
N ILE A 37 1.08 3.93 -0.71
CA ILE A 37 2.27 4.41 0.00
C ILE A 37 2.82 3.21 0.76
N VAL A 38 4.05 2.81 0.47
CA VAL A 38 4.70 1.65 1.11
C VAL A 38 5.69 2.16 2.14
N ASP A 39 5.38 1.95 3.42
CA ASP A 39 6.36 2.12 4.49
C ASP A 39 7.35 0.95 4.41
N ARG A 40 8.56 1.24 3.93
CA ARG A 40 9.64 0.26 3.79
C ARG A 40 10.51 0.14 5.03
N GLY A 41 10.16 0.84 6.12
CA GLY A 41 10.94 0.90 7.35
C GLY A 41 12.35 1.45 7.13
N GLN A 42 12.54 2.77 7.20
CA GLN A 42 13.88 3.33 7.35
C GLN A 42 14.41 3.08 8.77
N GLY A 43 15.10 1.94 8.96
CA GLY A 43 16.03 1.75 10.07
C GLY A 43 15.45 1.22 11.38
N ARG A 44 16.13 0.19 11.89
CA ARG A 44 16.00 -0.43 13.22
C ARG A 44 14.71 -1.19 13.47
N ALA A 45 14.76 -2.48 13.20
CA ALA A 45 13.97 -3.48 13.90
C ALA A 45 14.22 -3.35 15.42
N THR A 46 13.36 -2.61 16.13
CA THR A 46 13.20 -2.80 17.56
C THR A 46 12.38 -4.08 17.73
N LEU A 47 13.09 -5.17 18.03
CA LEU A 47 12.51 -6.43 18.48
C LEU A 47 11.66 -6.16 19.73
N ASP A 48 10.34 -6.04 19.57
CA ASP A 48 9.42 -6.20 20.68
C ASP A 48 8.95 -7.67 20.73
N ASN A 49 9.13 -8.25 21.91
CA ASN A 49 9.04 -9.67 22.19
C ASN A 49 7.61 -10.18 22.08
N ALA A 50 7.24 -10.83 20.97
CA ALA A 50 6.49 -12.09 20.96
C ALA A 50 6.16 -12.55 19.54
N ARG A 51 6.80 -13.64 19.09
CA ARG A 51 6.31 -14.56 18.04
C ARG A 51 6.01 -13.95 16.66
N GLN A 52 7.03 -13.43 15.97
CA GLN A 52 6.98 -13.31 14.50
C GLN A 52 8.23 -13.90 13.86
N PRO A 53 8.11 -14.59 12.71
CA PRO A 53 9.24 -15.16 12.00
C PRO A 53 10.19 -14.05 11.55
N VAL A 54 11.44 -14.19 11.98
CA VAL A 54 12.58 -13.33 11.69
C VAL A 54 12.84 -13.38 10.18
N GLY A 55 12.49 -12.33 9.45
CA GLY A 55 12.79 -12.21 8.02
C GLY A 55 11.75 -11.48 7.17
N ALA A 56 10.51 -11.36 7.62
CA ALA A 56 9.54 -10.49 6.96
C ALA A 56 9.83 -9.04 7.37
N LEU A 57 10.33 -8.23 6.45
CA LEU A 57 10.19 -6.78 6.56
C LEU A 57 8.68 -6.53 6.64
N ASP A 58 8.16 -6.27 7.83
CA ASP A 58 6.77 -5.87 8.03
C ASP A 58 6.59 -4.54 7.30
N ARG A 59 6.02 -4.60 6.10
CA ARG A 59 5.73 -3.42 5.29
C ARG A 59 4.28 -3.08 5.49
N LYS A 60 4.02 -1.82 5.78
CA LYS A 60 2.65 -1.30 5.84
C LYS A 60 2.40 -0.58 4.54
N ILE A 61 1.27 -0.89 3.92
CA ILE A 61 0.81 -0.10 2.79
C ILE A 61 -0.43 0.69 3.19
N GLN A 62 -0.49 1.92 2.68
CA GLN A 62 -1.67 2.76 2.72
C GLN A 62 -2.19 2.89 1.29
N ALA A 63 -3.39 2.39 1.02
CA ALA A 63 -3.98 2.39 -0.32
C ALA A 63 -5.20 3.33 -0.38
N PRO A 64 -5.05 4.58 -0.85
CA PRO A 64 -6.17 5.48 -1.08
C PRO A 64 -6.83 5.13 -2.40
N ASN A 65 -8.03 4.53 -2.35
CA ASN A 65 -8.84 4.37 -3.55
C ASN A 65 -10.33 4.15 -3.21
N PRO A 66 -11.23 5.04 -3.66
CA PRO A 66 -12.68 4.87 -3.44
C PRO A 66 -13.27 3.62 -4.11
N LEU A 67 -12.64 3.11 -5.18
CA LEU A 67 -13.03 1.88 -5.87
C LEU A 67 -12.49 0.62 -5.16
N LEU A 68 -11.48 0.76 -4.30
CA LEU A 68 -10.95 -0.33 -3.49
C LEU A 68 -11.86 -0.53 -2.26
N THR A 69 -13.01 -1.13 -2.50
CA THR A 69 -14.06 -1.32 -1.48
C THR A 69 -13.68 -2.35 -0.42
N LYS A 70 -12.75 -3.25 -0.74
CA LYS A 70 -12.30 -4.33 0.16
C LYS A 70 -10.85 -4.72 -0.14
N VAL A 71 -10.06 -4.83 0.92
CA VAL A 71 -8.76 -5.52 0.88
C VAL A 71 -8.85 -6.75 1.78
N GLU A 72 -8.30 -7.87 1.32
CA GLU A 72 -8.40 -9.18 1.95
C GLU A 72 -7.01 -9.78 2.16
N ARG A 73 -6.89 -10.59 3.21
CA ARG A 73 -5.70 -11.43 3.42
C ARG A 73 -5.50 -12.35 2.21
N ASP A 74 -4.24 -12.62 1.87
CA ASP A 74 -3.81 -13.33 0.66
C ASP A 74 -4.05 -12.59 -0.66
N GLY A 75 -4.63 -11.38 -0.63
CA GLY A 75 -4.64 -10.47 -1.78
C GLY A 75 -3.23 -10.01 -2.16
N LEU A 76 -3.08 -9.60 -3.41
CA LEU A 76 -1.81 -9.19 -3.99
C LEU A 76 -1.85 -7.72 -4.39
N PHE A 77 -0.81 -6.98 -4.04
CA PHE A 77 -0.50 -5.65 -4.54
C PHE A 77 0.71 -5.73 -5.45
N GLU A 78 0.51 -5.48 -6.73
CA GLU A 78 1.58 -5.37 -7.73
C GLU A 78 1.95 -3.90 -7.85
N LEU A 79 3.12 -3.51 -7.34
CA LEU A 79 3.66 -2.17 -7.56
C LEU A 79 4.08 -2.03 -9.01
N LEU A 80 3.71 -0.92 -9.63
CA LEU A 80 4.00 -0.63 -11.03
C LEU A 80 5.13 0.39 -11.14
N ASP A 81 5.93 0.26 -12.19
CA ASP A 81 6.91 1.28 -12.56
C ASP A 81 6.20 2.56 -13.01
N SER A 82 6.49 3.68 -12.35
CA SER A 82 5.88 4.98 -12.68
C SER A 82 6.34 5.51 -14.05
N ALA A 83 7.52 5.12 -14.54
CA ALA A 83 8.05 5.59 -15.82
C ALA A 83 7.49 4.81 -17.03
N THR A 84 7.18 3.53 -16.83
CA THR A 84 6.67 2.61 -17.87
C THR A 84 5.62 1.64 -17.32
N PRO A 85 4.42 2.13 -16.91
CA PRO A 85 3.31 1.24 -16.61
C PRO A 85 2.91 0.47 -17.89
N PRO A 86 2.62 -0.85 -17.82
CA PRO A 86 2.26 -1.61 -16.62
C PRO A 86 3.36 -2.57 -16.13
N ASN A 87 4.63 -2.21 -16.22
CA ASN A 87 5.70 -3.08 -15.72
C ASN A 87 5.59 -3.24 -14.19
N VAL A 88 5.42 -4.47 -13.72
CA VAL A 88 5.41 -4.79 -12.28
C VAL A 88 6.84 -4.77 -11.77
N VAL A 89 7.10 -3.96 -10.74
CA VAL A 89 8.43 -3.85 -10.11
C VAL A 89 8.56 -4.69 -8.86
N GLU A 90 7.46 -4.93 -8.14
CA GLU A 90 7.45 -5.67 -6.89
C GLU A 90 6.04 -6.21 -6.63
N THR A 91 5.95 -7.47 -6.21
CA THR A 91 4.68 -8.07 -5.79
C THR A 91 4.65 -8.23 -4.27
N LEU A 92 3.62 -7.66 -3.65
CA LEU A 92 3.39 -7.65 -2.21
C LEU A 92 2.14 -8.48 -1.91
N LYS A 93 2.23 -9.42 -0.97
CA LYS A 93 1.09 -10.22 -0.52
C LYS A 93 0.60 -9.73 0.84
N VAL A 94 -0.70 -9.55 0.97
CA VAL A 94 -1.36 -9.21 2.24
C VAL A 94 -1.28 -10.41 3.19
N VAL A 95 -0.58 -10.24 4.31
CA VAL A 95 -0.46 -11.26 5.36
C VAL A 95 -1.20 -10.88 6.64
N GLY A 96 -1.36 -9.57 6.86
CA GLY A 96 -2.03 -9.02 8.03
C GLY A 96 -3.56 -9.00 7.91
N TYR A 97 -4.17 -8.24 8.81
CA TYR A 97 -5.61 -7.98 8.81
C TYR A 97 -5.85 -6.57 8.28
N PRO A 98 -6.37 -6.41 7.05
CA PRO A 98 -6.66 -5.10 6.48
C PRO A 98 -7.59 -4.29 7.36
N LYS A 99 -7.20 -3.06 7.66
CA LYS A 99 -8.02 -2.11 8.42
C LYS A 99 -8.30 -0.89 7.57
N ARG A 100 -9.55 -0.44 7.58
CA ARG A 100 -9.93 0.84 6.98
C ARG A 100 -9.75 1.94 8.01
N ASP A 101 -9.16 3.06 7.60
CA ASP A 101 -9.00 4.23 8.44
C ASP A 101 -10.35 4.88 8.79
N GLU A 102 -10.39 5.75 9.81
CA GLU A 102 -11.61 6.46 10.25
C GLU A 102 -12.25 7.30 9.14
N SER A 103 -11.44 7.83 8.22
CA SER A 103 -11.91 8.55 7.02
C SER A 103 -12.65 7.65 6.02
N GLY A 104 -12.45 6.33 6.09
CA GLY A 104 -12.93 5.39 5.08
C GLY A 104 -12.17 5.48 3.74
N VAL A 105 -11.16 6.33 3.61
CA VAL A 105 -10.46 6.54 2.33
C VAL A 105 -9.27 5.58 2.18
N TRP A 106 -8.64 5.24 3.30
CA TRP A 106 -7.39 4.50 3.32
C TRP A 106 -7.55 3.08 3.85
N TRP A 107 -6.81 2.16 3.23
CA TRP A 107 -6.58 0.82 3.78
C TRP A 107 -5.17 0.71 4.35
N HIS A 108 -5.07 0.32 5.61
CA HIS A 108 -3.82 -0.01 6.28
C HIS A 108 -3.69 -1.53 6.32
N VAL A 109 -2.68 -2.06 5.63
CA VAL A 109 -2.50 -3.52 5.56
C VAL A 109 -1.02 -3.88 5.70
N ASP A 110 -0.76 -4.99 6.40
CA ASP A 110 0.57 -5.57 6.53
C ASP A 110 0.82 -6.54 5.36
N VAL A 111 1.94 -6.34 4.66
CA VAL A 111 2.31 -7.11 3.47
C VAL A 111 3.73 -7.65 3.56
N VAL A 112 3.99 -8.69 2.77
CA VAL A 112 5.34 -9.25 2.54
C VAL A 112 5.64 -9.31 1.05
N ILE A 113 6.91 -9.23 0.67
CA ILE A 113 7.34 -9.46 -0.71
C ILE A 113 7.19 -10.95 -1.04
N VAL A 114 6.70 -11.25 -2.23
CA VAL A 114 6.51 -12.63 -2.72
C VAL A 114 7.12 -12.88 -4.10
N ASP A 115 8.00 -11.98 -4.54
CA ASP A 115 8.86 -12.17 -5.72
C ASP A 115 9.95 -13.23 -5.47
#